data_AF-A0A1Y2FWD5-F1
#
_entry.id   AF-A0A1Y2FWD5-F1
#
_cell.length_a   1.000
_cell.length_b   1.000
_cell.length_c   1.000
_cell.angle_alpha   90.00
_cell.angle_beta   90.00
_cell.angle_gamma   90.00
#
_symmetry.space_group_name_H-M   'P 1'
#
loop_
_entity.id
_entity.type
_entity.pdbx_description
1 polymer ?
#
loop_
_entity_poly.entity_id
_entity_poly.type
_entity_poly.pdbx_seq_one_letter_code
_entity_poly.pdbx_strand_id
1 'polypeptide(L)'
;MGIKVERYTVTKSDPRLSFIGGVHKAGLLHLPSALSLAPRCYARLQPESNFTQVCSSTKGRVIVVHCETTKRSVIITFDNVQNPLATLPSHLEYLRNGQTTANIEIVSVLQSTDLDVLPPSVLNPLFPLLGASSALNVTVQTIKDDQVTSLTVDRSDGTLTLYYPSPEVLGLKLVGSDLAGFGAFHRLMILLDEDQEEGSSPSCHYDGLKGPNRLPPLSKHGAALLGAAQALNAPSSGRGGNLARFSGLKDKVQALLDEAATGNRVPGLEAARMLLLTAAEGFCIVCAKEDGLKKCSGCKDVYYCGSMHQKEDWPFHRDLCKLNRKTKGP
;
A
#
# COMPACT_ATOMS: atom_id res chain seq x y z
N MET A 1 23.84 -15.72 5.22
CA MET A 1 23.58 -16.10 3.82
C MET A 1 22.89 -14.91 3.16
N GLY A 2 23.12 -14.68 1.86
CA GLY A 2 22.45 -13.59 1.15
C GLY A 2 21.01 -13.92 0.76
N ILE A 3 20.27 -12.94 0.23
CA ILE A 3 18.96 -13.12 -0.42
C ILE A 3 19.12 -14.18 -1.50
N LYS A 4 18.48 -15.33 -1.31
CA LYS A 4 18.42 -16.38 -2.31
C LYS A 4 17.41 -15.96 -3.39
N VAL A 5 17.83 -15.97 -4.65
CA VAL A 5 16.95 -15.66 -5.79
C VAL A 5 16.53 -16.96 -6.48
N GLU A 6 15.23 -17.24 -6.48
CA GLU A 6 14.62 -18.37 -7.16
C GLU A 6 13.80 -17.92 -8.37
N ARG A 7 13.72 -18.78 -9.39
CA ARG A 7 12.93 -18.52 -10.60
C ARG A 7 11.89 -19.61 -10.76
N TYR A 8 10.63 -19.23 -10.90
CA TYR A 8 9.50 -20.15 -10.97
C TYR A 8 8.64 -19.86 -12.20
N THR A 9 8.54 -20.84 -13.11
CA THR A 9 7.67 -20.75 -14.29
C THR A 9 6.29 -21.33 -13.97
N VAL A 10 5.27 -20.48 -14.03
CA VAL A 10 3.87 -20.86 -13.78
C VAL A 10 3.27 -21.47 -15.04
N THR A 11 2.85 -22.72 -14.94
CA THR A 11 2.19 -23.47 -16.02
C THR A 11 0.69 -23.63 -15.75
N LYS A 12 -0.10 -24.02 -16.76
CA LYS A 12 -1.53 -24.30 -16.59
C LYS A 12 -1.84 -25.44 -15.60
N SER A 13 -0.85 -26.29 -15.31
CA SER A 13 -0.96 -27.43 -14.40
C SER A 13 -0.66 -27.07 -12.94
N ASP A 14 -0.30 -25.81 -12.66
CA ASP A 14 -0.03 -25.38 -11.29
C ASP A 14 -1.32 -25.49 -10.45
N PRO A 15 -1.32 -26.26 -9.35
CA PRO A 15 -2.53 -26.56 -8.59
C PRO A 15 -3.12 -25.33 -7.88
N ARG A 16 -2.35 -24.24 -7.74
CA ARG A 16 -2.79 -22.99 -7.13
C ARG A 16 -3.23 -21.95 -8.16
N LEU A 17 -3.15 -22.28 -9.45
CA LEU A 17 -3.55 -21.38 -10.52
C LEU A 17 -5.05 -21.51 -10.81
N SER A 18 -5.72 -20.37 -10.92
CA SER A 18 -7.12 -20.27 -11.37
C SER A 18 -7.24 -19.22 -12.46
N PHE A 19 -8.33 -19.20 -13.24
CA PHE A 19 -8.48 -18.30 -14.38
C PHE A 19 -9.82 -17.52 -14.35
N ILE A 20 -9.78 -16.20 -14.59
CA ILE A 20 -10.99 -15.32 -14.61
C ILE A 20 -11.53 -15.12 -16.05
N GLY A 21 -12.80 -15.44 -16.34
CA GLY A 21 -13.63 -15.20 -17.58
C GLY A 21 -13.01 -15.10 -19.03
N GLY A 22 -13.51 -15.86 -20.04
CA GLY A 22 -13.05 -15.83 -21.45
C GLY A 22 -12.01 -16.87 -21.96
N VAL A 23 -11.60 -16.79 -23.24
CA VAL A 23 -10.64 -17.70 -23.93
C VAL A 23 -9.17 -17.24 -23.78
N HIS A 24 -8.93 -16.03 -23.22
CA HIS A 24 -7.62 -15.39 -23.07
C HIS A 24 -7.34 -14.92 -21.62
N LYS A 25 -7.72 -15.72 -20.62
CA LYS A 25 -7.75 -15.30 -19.21
C LYS A 25 -6.37 -15.11 -18.60
N ALA A 26 -6.20 -14.05 -17.81
CA ALA A 26 -5.09 -13.95 -16.87
C ALA A 26 -5.24 -15.03 -15.77
N GLY A 27 -4.15 -15.72 -15.48
CA GLY A 27 -4.02 -16.64 -14.36
C GLY A 27 -3.88 -15.90 -13.04
N LEU A 28 -4.63 -16.34 -12.04
CA LEU A 28 -4.52 -15.94 -10.64
C LEU A 28 -3.83 -17.06 -9.87
N LEU A 29 -2.61 -16.81 -9.40
CA LEU A 29 -1.87 -17.75 -8.56
C LEU A 29 -2.15 -17.42 -7.08
N HIS A 30 -2.85 -18.33 -6.41
CA HIS A 30 -3.22 -18.17 -5.01
C HIS A 30 -2.05 -18.54 -4.10
N LEU A 31 -1.65 -17.58 -3.27
CA LEU A 31 -0.56 -17.72 -2.31
C LEU A 31 -1.13 -17.62 -0.88
N PRO A 32 -1.40 -18.77 -0.23
CA PRO A 32 -1.87 -18.75 1.14
C PRO A 32 -0.80 -18.11 2.04
N SER A 33 -1.27 -17.38 3.05
CA SER A 33 -0.44 -16.62 4.00
C SER A 33 0.48 -15.57 3.37
N ALA A 34 0.19 -15.16 2.12
CA ALA A 34 0.86 -14.04 1.48
C ALA A 34 0.11 -12.72 1.70
N LEU A 35 0.86 -11.64 1.90
CA LEU A 35 0.37 -10.27 1.81
C LEU A 35 0.56 -9.75 0.38
N SER A 36 -0.49 -9.24 -0.26
CA SER A 36 -0.41 -8.65 -1.59
C SER A 36 -0.07 -7.17 -1.51
N LEU A 37 1.15 -6.81 -1.89
CA LEU A 37 1.60 -5.43 -1.92
C LEU A 37 1.14 -4.73 -3.20
N ALA A 38 0.44 -3.61 -3.04
CA ALA A 38 0.07 -2.72 -4.15
C ALA A 38 1.28 -1.91 -4.63
N PRO A 39 1.22 -1.26 -5.81
CA PRO A 39 2.24 -0.27 -6.21
C PRO A 39 2.33 0.89 -5.21
N ARG A 40 3.48 1.55 -5.14
CA ARG A 40 3.72 2.72 -4.24
C ARG A 40 3.51 2.41 -2.76
N CYS A 41 3.84 1.18 -2.34
CA CYS A 41 3.63 0.68 -0.99
C CYS A 41 4.90 0.03 -0.46
N TYR A 42 4.95 -0.22 0.85
CA TYR A 42 5.94 -1.13 1.39
C TYR A 42 5.36 -2.10 2.42
N ALA A 43 6.07 -3.21 2.62
CA ALA A 43 5.82 -4.15 3.70
C ALA A 43 7.11 -4.41 4.47
N ARG A 44 6.99 -4.48 5.80
CA ARG A 44 8.02 -4.94 6.73
C ARG A 44 7.64 -6.34 7.18
N LEU A 45 8.57 -7.28 7.04
CA LEU A 45 8.47 -8.63 7.56
C LEU A 45 9.49 -8.80 8.68
N GLN A 46 9.08 -9.50 9.73
CA GLN A 46 9.91 -9.95 10.84
C GLN A 46 9.48 -11.37 11.23
N PRO A 47 10.28 -12.13 11.99
CA PRO A 47 9.95 -13.52 12.33
C PRO A 47 8.56 -13.73 12.95
N GLU A 48 8.04 -12.73 13.67
CA GLU A 48 6.74 -12.77 14.33
C GLU A 48 5.57 -12.33 13.42
N SER A 49 5.82 -11.98 12.15
CA SER A 49 4.77 -11.46 11.27
C SER A 49 3.67 -12.46 10.95
N ASN A 50 2.42 -12.00 10.88
CA ASN A 50 1.27 -12.86 10.58
C ASN A 50 1.33 -13.52 9.20
N PHE A 51 1.98 -12.85 8.24
CA PHE A 51 2.18 -13.35 6.88
C PHE A 51 3.52 -14.03 6.75
N THR A 52 3.55 -15.18 6.08
CA THR A 52 4.79 -15.92 5.81
C THR A 52 5.55 -15.34 4.63
N GLN A 53 4.88 -14.59 3.76
CA GLN A 53 5.47 -14.01 2.57
C GLN A 53 4.76 -12.73 2.15
N VAL A 54 5.44 -11.89 1.36
CA VAL A 54 4.86 -10.73 0.68
C VAL A 54 4.96 -10.98 -0.82
N CYS A 55 3.88 -10.74 -1.56
CA CYS A 55 3.85 -10.83 -3.02
C CYS A 55 3.59 -9.47 -3.65
N SER A 56 4.22 -9.19 -4.79
CA SER A 56 3.99 -7.96 -5.56
C SER A 56 4.04 -8.22 -7.06
N SER A 57 3.37 -7.37 -7.82
CA SER A 57 3.58 -7.20 -9.25
C SER A 57 4.92 -6.51 -9.52
N THR A 58 5.58 -6.85 -10.63
CA THR A 58 6.78 -6.15 -11.15
C THR A 58 6.44 -5.11 -12.23
N LYS A 59 5.15 -4.81 -12.43
CA LYS A 59 4.73 -3.59 -13.14
C LYS A 59 5.09 -2.38 -12.29
N GLY A 60 6.32 -1.90 -12.44
CA GLY A 60 6.96 -0.91 -11.59
C GLY A 60 8.24 -1.46 -10.98
N ARG A 61 8.85 -0.68 -10.09
CA ARG A 61 10.14 -1.02 -9.50
C ARG A 61 9.93 -1.61 -8.12
N VAL A 62 10.71 -2.64 -7.80
CA VAL A 62 10.65 -3.28 -6.49
C VAL A 62 12.03 -3.33 -5.87
N ILE A 63 12.16 -2.82 -4.66
CA ILE A 63 13.36 -2.98 -3.83
C ILE A 63 13.02 -3.96 -2.72
N VAL A 64 13.84 -5.00 -2.58
CA VAL A 64 13.81 -5.93 -1.45
C VAL A 64 15.07 -5.67 -0.63
N VAL A 65 14.89 -5.42 0.66
CA VAL A 65 15.97 -5.25 1.61
C VAL A 65 15.85 -6.31 2.69
N HIS A 66 16.87 -7.13 2.91
CA HIS A 66 16.85 -8.18 3.93
C HIS A 66 18.03 -8.00 4.89
N CYS A 67 17.79 -8.24 6.18
CA CYS A 67 18.84 -8.33 7.17
C CYS A 67 18.98 -9.76 7.67
N GLU A 68 20.11 -10.38 7.36
CA GLU A 68 20.38 -11.78 7.70
C GLU A 68 20.45 -12.00 9.21
N THR A 69 20.96 -11.02 9.97
CA THR A 69 21.13 -11.10 11.42
C THR A 69 19.78 -11.12 12.15
N THR A 70 18.84 -10.28 11.72
CA THR A 70 17.54 -10.11 12.41
C THR A 70 16.41 -10.88 11.73
N LYS A 71 16.66 -11.46 10.56
CA LYS A 71 15.67 -12.11 9.69
C LYS A 71 14.48 -11.19 9.40
N ARG A 72 14.77 -9.90 9.24
CA ARG A 72 13.78 -8.89 8.85
C ARG A 72 13.93 -8.58 7.37
N SER A 73 12.80 -8.37 6.70
CA SER A 73 12.77 -7.95 5.30
C SER A 73 11.92 -6.69 5.14
N VAL A 74 12.25 -5.86 4.17
CA VAL A 74 11.46 -4.73 3.71
C VAL A 74 11.28 -4.87 2.21
N ILE A 75 10.05 -4.80 1.73
CA ILE A 75 9.71 -4.82 0.32
C ILE A 75 9.09 -3.46 0.00
N ILE A 76 9.64 -2.72 -0.94
CA ILE A 76 9.18 -1.40 -1.35
C ILE A 76 8.84 -1.46 -2.83
N THR A 77 7.62 -1.10 -3.18
CA THR A 77 7.16 -0.92 -4.56
C THR A 77 7.02 0.57 -4.82
N PHE A 78 7.47 1.02 -5.98
CA PHE A 78 7.42 2.42 -6.38
C PHE A 78 7.41 2.51 -7.90
N ASP A 79 7.08 3.70 -8.40
CA ASP A 79 7.11 4.00 -9.82
C ASP A 79 8.27 4.94 -10.16
N ASN A 80 8.21 5.57 -11.33
CA ASN A 80 9.26 6.47 -11.80
C ASN A 80 9.25 7.84 -11.12
N VAL A 81 8.20 8.17 -10.37
CA VAL A 81 7.99 9.50 -9.77
C VAL A 81 8.46 9.51 -8.32
N GLN A 82 8.33 8.39 -7.61
CA GLN A 82 8.72 8.30 -6.20
C GLN A 82 10.23 8.09 -6.03
N ASN A 83 10.80 8.79 -5.06
CA ASN A 83 12.17 8.54 -4.58
C ASN A 83 12.12 7.60 -3.35
N PRO A 84 12.29 6.27 -3.52
CA PRO A 84 12.22 5.34 -2.39
C PRO A 84 13.33 5.59 -1.35
N LEU A 85 14.44 6.24 -1.75
CA LEU A 85 15.60 6.46 -0.90
C LEU A 85 15.31 7.38 0.28
N ALA A 86 14.35 8.29 0.14
CA ALA A 86 13.95 9.18 1.22
C ALA A 86 13.48 8.42 2.47
N THR A 87 12.87 7.24 2.27
CA THR A 87 12.36 6.39 3.35
C THR A 87 13.37 5.35 3.84
N LEU A 88 14.41 5.07 3.05
CA LEU A 88 15.37 4.01 3.28
C LEU A 88 16.06 4.06 4.66
N PRO A 89 16.45 5.22 5.23
CA PRO A 89 17.01 5.28 6.57
C PRO A 89 16.11 4.65 7.64
N SER A 90 14.81 4.95 7.60
CA SER A 90 13.85 4.40 8.57
C SER A 90 13.66 2.88 8.44
N HIS A 91 13.84 2.36 7.22
CA HIS A 91 13.75 0.93 6.93
C HIS A 91 15.00 0.19 7.41
N LEU A 92 16.17 0.80 7.25
CA LEU A 92 17.43 0.24 7.72
C LEU A 92 17.50 0.21 9.25
N GLU A 93 17.02 1.25 9.92
CA GLU A 93 16.82 1.27 11.38
C GLU A 93 15.96 0.07 11.83
N TYR A 94 14.82 -0.14 11.15
CA TYR A 94 13.92 -1.26 11.41
C TYR A 94 14.60 -2.62 11.21
N LEU A 95 15.34 -2.77 10.11
CA LEU A 95 16.06 -4.00 9.79
C LEU A 95 17.12 -4.32 10.82
N ARG A 96 17.85 -3.30 11.30
CA ARG A 96 18.86 -3.46 12.35
C ARG A 96 18.28 -3.86 13.68
N ASN A 97 17.09 -3.38 14.03
CA ASN A 97 16.46 -3.65 15.32
C ASN A 97 17.39 -3.39 16.53
N GLY A 98 18.13 -2.27 16.49
CA GLY A 98 19.10 -1.90 17.53
C GLY A 98 20.45 -2.64 17.50
N GLN A 99 20.68 -3.55 16.54
CA GLN A 99 21.98 -4.22 16.38
C GLN A 99 23.06 -3.23 15.90
N THR A 100 24.25 -3.34 16.50
CA THR A 100 25.43 -2.53 16.15
C THR A 100 26.09 -2.99 14.86
N THR A 101 25.96 -4.28 14.53
CA THR A 101 26.42 -4.90 13.30
C THR A 101 25.25 -5.62 12.63
N ALA A 102 25.11 -5.45 11.32
CA ALA A 102 24.09 -6.12 10.55
C ALA A 102 24.58 -6.33 9.11
N ASN A 103 24.31 -7.52 8.58
CA ASN A 103 24.50 -7.82 7.17
C ASN A 103 23.17 -7.53 6.47
N ILE A 104 23.15 -6.52 5.61
CA ILE A 104 21.96 -6.07 4.89
C ILE A 104 22.20 -6.29 3.40
N GLU A 105 21.26 -6.92 2.73
CA GLU A 105 21.30 -7.09 1.29
C GLU A 105 20.11 -6.38 0.64
N ILE A 106 20.39 -5.69 -0.46
CA ILE A 106 19.43 -4.94 -1.24
C ILE A 106 19.35 -5.56 -2.63
N VAL A 107 18.19 -6.08 -3.01
CA VAL A 107 17.92 -6.54 -4.37
C VAL A 107 16.91 -5.60 -5.03
N SER A 108 17.31 -4.98 -6.13
CA SER A 108 16.45 -4.16 -6.98
C SER A 108 15.97 -5.02 -8.16
N VAL A 109 14.65 -5.14 -8.33
CA VAL A 109 14.03 -5.81 -9.48
C VAL A 109 13.40 -4.75 -10.38
N LEU A 110 13.90 -4.67 -11.61
CA LEU A 110 13.60 -3.64 -12.59
C LEU A 110 13.20 -4.26 -13.93
N GLN A 111 12.38 -3.56 -14.72
CA GLN A 111 12.22 -3.89 -16.13
C GLN A 111 13.43 -3.38 -16.92
N SER A 112 13.73 -3.96 -18.09
CA SER A 112 14.91 -3.59 -18.88
C SER A 112 14.89 -2.13 -19.33
N THR A 113 13.69 -1.59 -19.55
CA THR A 113 13.45 -0.20 -19.94
C THR A 113 13.63 0.78 -18.78
N ASP A 114 13.66 0.29 -17.54
CA ASP A 114 13.87 1.14 -16.38
C ASP A 114 15.34 1.56 -16.24
N LEU A 115 15.53 2.84 -15.94
CA LEU A 115 16.80 3.34 -15.45
C LEU A 115 17.15 2.65 -14.13
N ASP A 116 18.43 2.33 -13.96
CA ASP A 116 18.90 1.79 -12.69
C ASP A 116 18.72 2.86 -11.61
N VAL A 117 17.88 2.58 -10.61
CA VAL A 117 17.53 3.53 -9.56
C VAL A 117 18.53 3.48 -8.41
N LEU A 118 19.26 2.37 -8.28
CA LEU A 118 20.19 2.15 -7.19
C LEU A 118 21.63 1.94 -7.68
N PRO A 119 22.18 2.79 -8.57
CA PRO A 119 23.60 2.70 -8.86
C PRO A 119 24.39 2.95 -7.56
N PRO A 120 25.57 2.33 -7.39
CA PRO A 120 26.40 2.53 -6.21
C PRO A 120 26.64 4.02 -5.89
N SER A 121 26.73 4.89 -6.89
CA SER A 121 26.85 6.34 -6.73
C SER A 121 25.71 7.00 -5.96
N VAL A 122 24.51 6.44 -6.01
CA VAL A 122 23.31 6.93 -5.31
C VAL A 122 23.20 6.37 -3.90
N LEU A 123 23.67 5.13 -3.67
CA LEU A 123 23.66 4.49 -2.36
C LEU A 123 24.83 4.92 -1.47
N ASN A 124 26.00 5.14 -2.06
CA ASN A 124 27.22 5.50 -1.32
C ASN A 124 27.05 6.74 -0.41
N PRO A 125 26.38 7.84 -0.84
CA PRO A 125 26.12 8.99 0.02
C PRO A 125 25.18 8.69 1.20
N LEU A 126 24.36 7.63 1.11
CA LEU A 126 23.45 7.25 2.18
C LEU A 126 24.18 6.48 3.28
N PHE A 127 25.25 5.74 2.98
CA PHE A 127 25.98 4.95 3.99
C PHE A 127 26.50 5.76 5.18
N PRO A 128 27.11 6.95 5.00
CA PRO A 128 27.49 7.80 6.14
C PRO A 128 26.30 8.26 6.99
N LEU A 129 25.15 8.54 6.36
CA LEU A 129 23.91 8.96 7.05
C LEU A 129 23.29 7.84 7.89
N LEU A 130 23.61 6.59 7.58
CA LEU A 130 23.15 5.40 8.29
C LEU A 130 23.99 5.08 9.54
N GLY A 131 24.93 5.97 9.86
CA GLY A 131 25.72 5.98 11.08
C GLY A 131 27.14 5.50 10.86
N ALA A 132 28.08 6.45 10.82
CA ALA A 132 29.53 6.22 10.76
C ALA A 132 30.11 5.33 11.89
N SER A 133 29.29 4.94 12.88
CA SER A 133 29.68 4.15 14.05
C SER A 133 29.31 2.66 13.96
N SER A 134 28.59 2.22 12.91
CA SER A 134 28.03 0.86 12.82
C SER A 134 28.64 0.10 11.64
N ALA A 135 29.14 -1.12 11.88
CA ALA A 135 29.62 -1.99 10.80
C ALA A 135 28.42 -2.60 10.05
N LEU A 136 27.86 -1.84 9.13
CA LEU A 136 26.86 -2.31 8.17
C LEU A 136 27.57 -2.87 6.94
N ASN A 137 27.42 -4.16 6.71
CA ASN A 137 27.82 -4.77 5.44
C ASN A 137 26.63 -4.71 4.52
N VAL A 138 26.66 -3.82 3.52
CA VAL A 138 25.59 -3.69 2.53
C VAL A 138 26.02 -4.27 1.20
N THR A 139 25.28 -5.26 0.71
CA THR A 139 25.41 -5.79 -0.65
C THR A 139 24.23 -5.34 -1.50
N VAL A 140 24.48 -5.03 -2.78
CA VAL A 140 23.46 -4.52 -3.70
C VAL A 140 23.49 -5.36 -4.96
N GLN A 141 22.34 -5.89 -5.35
CA GLN A 141 22.15 -6.64 -6.58
C GLN A 141 21.00 -6.02 -7.38
N THR A 142 21.20 -5.88 -8.69
CA THR A 142 20.14 -5.44 -9.62
C THR A 142 19.77 -6.59 -10.55
N ILE A 143 18.47 -6.87 -10.67
CA ILE A 143 17.90 -7.85 -11.58
C ILE A 143 17.07 -7.08 -12.61
N LYS A 144 17.48 -7.15 -13.89
CA LYS A 144 16.74 -6.60 -15.03
C LYS A 144 16.13 -7.75 -15.81
N ASP A 145 14.80 -7.88 -15.77
CA ASP A 145 14.12 -9.01 -16.39
C ASP A 145 12.68 -8.65 -16.80
N ASP A 146 12.44 -8.51 -18.11
CA ASP A 146 11.14 -8.14 -18.67
C ASP A 146 10.11 -9.26 -18.61
N GLN A 147 10.55 -10.51 -18.41
CA GLN A 147 9.67 -11.67 -18.38
C GLN A 147 9.09 -11.92 -16.99
N VAL A 148 9.70 -11.34 -15.95
CA VAL A 148 9.16 -11.40 -14.59
C VAL A 148 7.91 -10.54 -14.52
N THR A 149 6.81 -11.15 -14.08
CA THR A 149 5.52 -10.44 -13.92
C THR A 149 5.16 -10.19 -12.46
N SER A 150 5.72 -10.98 -11.55
CA SER A 150 5.46 -10.88 -10.12
C SER A 150 6.58 -11.53 -9.31
N LEU A 151 6.63 -11.24 -8.02
CA LEU A 151 7.61 -11.80 -7.10
C LEU A 151 7.00 -12.09 -5.72
N THR A 152 7.67 -12.96 -4.95
CA THR A 152 7.44 -13.15 -3.52
C THR A 152 8.72 -12.98 -2.73
N VAL A 153 8.60 -12.53 -1.48
CA VAL A 153 9.69 -12.52 -0.50
C VAL A 153 9.25 -13.32 0.73
N ASP A 154 9.99 -14.37 1.06
CA ASP A 154 9.73 -15.19 2.24
C ASP A 154 10.20 -14.48 3.53
N ARG A 155 9.41 -14.58 4.59
CA ARG A 155 9.68 -13.96 5.89
C ARG A 155 10.87 -14.62 6.60
N SER A 156 11.04 -15.93 6.46
CA SER A 156 11.97 -16.71 7.28
C SER A 156 13.43 -16.46 6.91
N ASP A 157 13.71 -16.32 5.62
CA ASP A 157 15.07 -16.23 5.10
C ASP A 157 15.26 -15.14 4.03
N GLY A 158 14.21 -14.38 3.71
CA GLY A 158 14.28 -13.35 2.69
C GLY A 158 14.35 -13.88 1.26
N THR A 159 14.12 -15.17 1.02
CA THR A 159 14.15 -15.77 -0.33
C THR A 159 13.22 -15.00 -1.27
N LEU A 160 13.79 -14.52 -2.38
CA LEU A 160 13.11 -13.81 -3.45
C LEU A 160 12.78 -14.79 -4.58
N THR A 161 11.49 -15.12 -4.75
CA THR A 161 11.04 -15.96 -5.87
C THR A 161 10.45 -15.07 -6.97
N LEU A 162 10.99 -15.16 -8.18
CA LEU A 162 10.54 -14.45 -9.37
C LEU A 162 9.62 -15.36 -10.19
N TYR A 163 8.43 -14.87 -10.52
CA TYR A 163 7.40 -15.65 -11.23
C TYR A 163 7.30 -15.25 -12.70
N TYR A 164 7.38 -16.27 -13.55
CA TYR A 164 7.35 -16.17 -15.00
C TYR A 164 6.09 -16.86 -15.54
N PRO A 165 5.24 -16.18 -16.31
CA PRO A 165 4.14 -16.85 -17.00
C PRO A 165 4.71 -17.80 -18.08
N SER A 166 4.20 -19.01 -18.17
CA SER A 166 4.41 -19.85 -19.36
C SER A 166 3.62 -19.31 -20.56
N PRO A 167 3.93 -19.74 -21.81
CA PRO A 167 3.14 -19.38 -22.98
C PRO A 167 1.65 -19.74 -22.88
N GLU A 168 1.28 -20.70 -22.03
CA GLU A 168 -0.10 -21.12 -21.76
C GLU A 168 -0.83 -20.20 -20.77
N VAL A 169 -0.10 -19.32 -20.08
CA VAL A 169 -0.61 -18.40 -19.06
C VAL A 169 -0.32 -16.97 -19.53
N LEU A 170 -1.17 -16.42 -20.40
CA LEU A 170 -0.94 -15.12 -21.07
C LEU A 170 -0.79 -13.91 -20.13
N GLY A 171 -1.18 -14.05 -18.86
CA GLY A 171 -0.91 -13.07 -17.82
C GLY A 171 -0.97 -13.74 -16.46
N LEU A 172 -0.20 -13.24 -15.52
CA LEU A 172 -0.13 -13.76 -14.17
C LEU A 172 -0.37 -12.63 -13.16
N LYS A 173 -1.20 -12.91 -12.16
CA LYS A 173 -1.37 -12.06 -10.99
C LYS A 173 -1.31 -12.92 -9.73
N LEU A 174 -0.46 -12.51 -8.79
CA LEU A 174 -0.41 -13.13 -7.47
C LEU A 174 -1.58 -12.65 -6.63
N VAL A 175 -2.15 -13.59 -5.88
CA VAL A 175 -3.30 -13.37 -5.00
C VAL A 175 -2.91 -13.79 -3.58
N GLY A 176 -2.81 -12.80 -2.70
CA GLY A 176 -2.58 -13.02 -1.27
C GLY A 176 -3.85 -13.41 -0.49
N SER A 177 -3.67 -13.72 0.78
CA SER A 177 -4.76 -14.06 1.72
C SER A 177 -5.47 -12.82 2.29
N ASP A 178 -5.00 -11.63 1.95
CA ASP A 178 -5.50 -10.31 2.36
C ASP A 178 -6.69 -9.81 1.51
N LEU A 179 -7.13 -10.61 0.53
CA LEU A 179 -8.10 -10.20 -0.50
C LEU A 179 -9.50 -9.82 -0.01
N ALA A 180 -9.87 -10.09 1.25
CA ALA A 180 -11.26 -9.92 1.67
C ALA A 180 -11.74 -8.46 1.85
N GLY A 181 -10.86 -7.44 1.79
CA GLY A 181 -11.34 -6.05 1.87
C GLY A 181 -10.34 -4.95 1.51
N PHE A 182 -9.04 -5.22 1.61
CA PHE A 182 -8.03 -4.17 1.46
C PHE A 182 -7.80 -3.72 0.03
N GLY A 183 -7.88 -4.62 -0.95
CA GLY A 183 -7.51 -4.31 -2.33
C GLY A 183 -8.27 -3.12 -2.92
N ALA A 184 -9.53 -2.92 -2.56
CA ALA A 184 -10.37 -1.87 -3.11
C ALA A 184 -10.23 -0.55 -2.35
N PHE A 185 -10.27 -0.58 -1.01
CA PHE A 185 -10.03 0.59 -0.17
C PHE A 185 -8.61 1.14 -0.30
N HIS A 186 -7.63 0.26 -0.42
CA HIS A 186 -6.24 0.66 -0.55
C HIS A 186 -5.97 1.31 -1.92
N ARG A 187 -6.57 0.76 -3.00
CA ARG A 187 -6.58 1.43 -4.31
C ARG A 187 -7.25 2.78 -4.25
N LEU A 188 -8.38 2.87 -3.55
CA LEU A 188 -9.04 4.14 -3.31
C LEU A 188 -8.10 5.14 -2.63
N MET A 189 -7.36 4.70 -1.60
CA MET A 189 -6.42 5.59 -0.91
C MET A 189 -5.24 6.04 -1.76
N ILE A 190 -4.65 5.12 -2.54
CA ILE A 190 -3.60 5.48 -3.50
C ILE A 190 -4.14 6.53 -4.48
N LEU A 191 -5.36 6.34 -5.01
CA LEU A 191 -5.99 7.27 -5.94
C LEU A 191 -6.32 8.62 -5.30
N LEU A 192 -6.73 8.66 -4.02
CA LEU A 192 -6.98 9.92 -3.30
C LEU A 192 -5.70 10.69 -2.97
N ASP A 193 -4.57 9.99 -2.94
CA ASP A 193 -3.24 10.56 -2.72
C ASP A 193 -2.42 10.70 -4.02
N GLU A 194 -3.01 10.45 -5.20
CA GLU A 194 -2.31 10.62 -6.50
C GLU A 194 -1.97 12.09 -6.82
N ASP A 195 -2.66 13.05 -6.18
CA ASP A 195 -2.38 14.50 -6.27
C ASP A 195 -1.29 14.96 -5.27
N GLN A 196 -0.63 14.05 -4.56
CA GLN A 196 0.48 14.42 -3.68
C GLN A 196 1.66 14.97 -4.51
N GLU A 197 2.27 16.04 -4.01
CA GLU A 197 3.49 16.62 -4.59
C GLU A 197 4.60 15.57 -4.75
N GLU A 198 5.44 15.76 -5.78
CA GLU A 198 6.66 14.96 -5.99
C GLU A 198 7.43 14.82 -4.67
N GLY A 199 7.65 13.58 -4.22
CA GLY A 199 8.40 13.27 -3.00
C GLY A 199 7.57 12.83 -1.78
N SER A 200 6.25 12.68 -1.91
CA SER A 200 5.45 12.03 -0.86
C SER A 200 5.86 10.56 -0.66
N SER A 201 5.91 10.14 0.61
CA SER A 201 6.25 8.75 0.96
C SER A 201 5.16 7.77 0.54
N PRO A 202 5.51 6.52 0.18
CA PRO A 202 4.54 5.46 -0.14
C PRO A 202 3.47 5.34 0.95
N SER A 203 2.21 5.10 0.56
CA SER A 203 1.07 5.26 1.46
C SER A 203 0.74 4.01 2.29
N CYS A 204 0.99 2.77 1.82
CA CYS A 204 0.77 1.56 2.65
C CYS A 204 2.01 1.08 3.39
N HIS A 205 1.88 0.90 4.70
CA HIS A 205 2.96 0.47 5.59
C HIS A 205 2.47 -0.74 6.39
N TYR A 206 2.59 -1.96 5.85
CA TYR A 206 2.48 -3.16 6.71
C TYR A 206 3.74 -3.22 7.58
N ASP A 207 3.59 -3.11 8.90
CA ASP A 207 4.73 -2.95 9.82
C ASP A 207 5.23 -4.25 10.46
N GLY A 208 4.73 -5.39 9.99
CA GLY A 208 5.15 -6.69 10.44
C GLY A 208 4.24 -7.30 11.49
N LEU A 209 3.63 -6.52 12.39
CA LEU A 209 2.89 -7.06 13.54
C LEU A 209 1.39 -6.80 13.48
N LYS A 210 0.98 -5.71 12.84
CA LYS A 210 -0.43 -5.34 12.78
C LYS A 210 -1.20 -6.29 11.88
N GLY A 211 -2.43 -6.60 12.26
CA GLY A 211 -3.30 -7.42 11.40
C GLY A 211 -3.48 -6.76 10.02
N PRO A 212 -3.71 -7.55 8.96
CA PRO A 212 -3.91 -7.05 7.59
C PRO A 212 -5.04 -6.02 7.46
N ASN A 213 -5.94 -6.03 8.43
CA ASN A 213 -7.05 -5.11 8.52
C ASN A 213 -6.56 -3.75 9.03
N ARG A 214 -5.57 -3.10 8.40
CA ARG A 214 -5.17 -1.75 8.80
C ARG A 214 -4.92 -0.82 7.63
N LEU A 215 -5.80 0.18 7.49
CA LEU A 215 -5.74 1.18 6.45
C LEU A 215 -4.51 2.04 6.69
N PRO A 216 -3.85 2.49 5.61
CA PRO A 216 -2.80 3.46 5.75
C PRO A 216 -3.33 4.72 6.45
N PRO A 217 -2.52 5.41 7.27
CA PRO A 217 -2.88 6.75 7.70
C PRO A 217 -3.15 7.59 6.47
N LEU A 218 -4.34 8.18 6.40
CA LEU A 218 -4.73 9.00 5.26
C LEU A 218 -3.95 10.31 5.33
N SER A 219 -3.60 10.86 4.17
CA SER A 219 -3.20 12.26 4.12
C SER A 219 -4.32 13.17 4.64
N LYS A 220 -3.98 14.41 5.00
CA LYS A 220 -4.99 15.41 5.38
C LYS A 220 -6.03 15.61 4.26
N HIS A 221 -5.61 15.50 3.00
CA HIS A 221 -6.50 15.62 1.85
C HIS A 221 -7.41 14.40 1.72
N GLY A 222 -6.86 13.18 1.71
CA GLY A 222 -7.63 11.93 1.64
C GLY A 222 -8.63 11.78 2.78
N ALA A 223 -8.24 12.12 4.02
CA ALA A 223 -9.14 12.14 5.16
C ALA A 223 -10.28 13.16 5.02
N ALA A 224 -10.01 14.33 4.45
CA ALA A 224 -11.04 15.33 4.19
C ALA A 224 -12.02 14.88 3.10
N LEU A 225 -11.52 14.29 2.00
CA LEU A 225 -12.35 13.74 0.92
C LEU A 225 -13.25 12.60 1.42
N LEU A 226 -12.68 11.68 2.19
CA LEU A 226 -13.43 10.55 2.73
C LEU A 226 -14.46 10.99 3.77
N GLY A 227 -14.12 11.94 4.66
CA GLY A 227 -15.08 12.53 5.59
C GLY A 227 -16.24 13.25 4.87
N ALA A 228 -15.95 13.94 3.76
CA ALA A 228 -16.96 14.60 2.94
C ALA A 228 -17.88 13.58 2.25
N ALA A 229 -17.34 12.49 1.70
CA ALA A 229 -18.13 11.41 1.11
C ALA A 229 -19.05 10.73 2.14
N GLN A 230 -18.55 10.46 3.35
CA GLN A 230 -19.35 9.91 4.45
C GLN A 230 -20.45 10.87 4.92
N ALA A 231 -20.21 12.17 4.88
CA ALA A 231 -21.22 13.18 5.23
C ALA A 231 -22.36 13.27 4.20
N LEU A 232 -22.08 13.03 2.91
CA LEU A 232 -23.08 13.04 1.83
C LEU A 232 -24.10 11.91 1.93
N ASN A 233 -23.71 10.76 2.48
CA ASN A 233 -24.57 9.58 2.62
C ASN A 233 -25.30 9.47 3.97
N ALA A 234 -25.05 10.38 4.91
CA ALA A 234 -25.78 10.39 6.16
C ALA A 234 -27.26 10.65 5.87
N PRO A 235 -28.20 9.80 6.36
CA PRO A 235 -29.63 10.04 6.17
C PRO A 235 -29.94 11.44 6.67
N SER A 236 -30.66 12.21 5.84
CA SER A 236 -30.97 13.61 6.02
C SER A 236 -31.88 13.86 7.23
N SER A 237 -31.36 13.64 8.44
CA SER A 237 -31.95 14.16 9.67
C SER A 237 -31.67 15.66 9.68
N GLY A 238 -32.66 16.44 9.24
CA GLY A 238 -32.52 17.86 8.91
C GLY A 238 -31.71 18.68 9.91
N ARG A 239 -30.67 19.34 9.41
CA ARG A 239 -30.26 20.72 9.72
C ARG A 239 -29.05 21.08 8.85
N GLY A 240 -29.24 22.11 8.03
CA GLY A 240 -28.18 22.70 7.23
C GLY A 240 -27.08 23.29 8.12
N GLY A 241 -25.88 22.75 7.99
CA GLY A 241 -24.68 23.28 8.62
C GLY A 241 -23.45 22.79 7.87
N ASN A 242 -22.75 23.71 7.21
CA ASN A 242 -21.41 23.57 6.58
C ASN A 242 -21.23 22.61 5.39
N LEU A 243 -22.30 22.18 4.73
CA LEU A 243 -22.21 21.53 3.40
C LEU A 243 -21.71 22.47 2.29
N ALA A 244 -21.75 23.79 2.50
CA ALA A 244 -21.31 24.79 1.52
C ALA A 244 -19.79 24.75 1.20
N ARG A 245 -18.96 24.14 2.05
CA ARG A 245 -17.52 23.96 1.78
C ARG A 245 -17.20 22.75 0.89
N PHE A 246 -18.15 21.82 0.77
CA PHE A 246 -18.00 20.58 0.02
C PHE A 246 -19.04 20.43 -1.10
N SER A 247 -19.88 21.45 -1.34
CA SER A 247 -20.82 21.47 -2.47
C SER A 247 -20.07 21.27 -3.79
N GLY A 248 -18.91 21.92 -3.94
CA GLY A 248 -18.04 21.72 -5.10
C GLY A 248 -17.40 20.32 -5.19
N LEU A 249 -17.31 19.55 -4.11
CA LEU A 249 -16.81 18.17 -4.16
C LEU A 249 -17.87 17.22 -4.70
N LYS A 250 -19.14 17.42 -4.31
CA LYS A 250 -20.27 16.70 -4.92
C LYS A 250 -20.34 17.00 -6.41
N ASP A 251 -20.20 18.28 -6.77
CA ASP A 251 -20.19 18.70 -8.18
C ASP A 251 -18.97 18.15 -8.92
N LYS A 252 -17.79 18.05 -8.29
CA LYS A 252 -16.60 17.41 -8.86
C LYS A 252 -16.76 15.91 -9.04
N VAL A 253 -17.25 15.19 -8.03
CA VAL A 253 -17.52 13.75 -8.12
C VAL A 253 -18.57 13.48 -9.19
N GLN A 254 -19.64 14.27 -9.23
CA GLN A 254 -20.67 14.17 -10.25
C GLN A 254 -20.11 14.52 -11.65
N ALA A 255 -19.29 15.56 -11.78
CA ALA A 255 -18.64 15.91 -13.04
C ALA A 255 -17.71 14.80 -13.54
N LEU A 256 -16.92 14.17 -12.66
CA LEU A 256 -16.08 13.02 -13.01
C LEU A 256 -16.94 11.83 -13.49
N LEU A 257 -18.08 11.57 -12.83
CA LEU A 257 -19.03 10.53 -13.23
C LEU A 257 -19.70 10.84 -14.58
N ASP A 258 -20.10 12.09 -14.80
CA ASP A 258 -20.73 12.54 -16.04
C ASP A 258 -19.74 12.51 -17.21
N GLU A 259 -18.50 12.95 -16.99
CA GLU A 259 -17.42 12.88 -17.97
C GLU A 259 -17.09 11.42 -18.33
N ALA A 260 -17.10 10.52 -17.35
CA ALA A 260 -16.91 9.09 -17.61
C ALA A 260 -18.08 8.45 -18.38
N ALA A 261 -19.31 8.91 -18.16
CA ALA A 261 -20.48 8.46 -18.90
C ALA A 261 -20.39 8.79 -20.40
N THR A 262 -19.55 9.76 -20.79
CA THR A 262 -19.24 10.06 -22.20
C THR A 262 -18.26 9.09 -22.86
N GLY A 263 -17.74 8.09 -22.12
CA GLY A 263 -16.80 7.09 -22.61
C GLY A 263 -15.33 7.50 -22.50
N ASN A 264 -15.05 8.69 -21.95
CA ASN A 264 -13.69 9.15 -21.70
C ASN A 264 -13.08 8.47 -20.46
N ARG A 265 -11.77 8.21 -20.53
CA ARG A 265 -11.01 7.72 -19.37
C ARG A 265 -10.79 8.88 -18.40
N VAL A 266 -11.45 8.84 -17.26
CA VAL A 266 -11.36 9.88 -16.24
C VAL A 266 -10.47 9.38 -15.08
N PRO A 267 -9.28 9.95 -14.87
CA PRO A 267 -8.46 9.67 -13.69
C PRO A 267 -9.28 9.93 -12.41
N GLY A 268 -9.21 9.01 -11.44
CA GLY A 268 -9.97 9.15 -10.19
C GLY A 268 -11.46 8.79 -10.24
N LEU A 269 -12.04 8.45 -11.40
CA LEU A 269 -13.44 7.97 -11.50
C LEU A 269 -13.69 6.73 -10.64
N GLU A 270 -12.76 5.78 -10.67
CA GLU A 270 -12.88 4.55 -9.89
C GLU A 270 -12.71 4.84 -8.39
N ALA A 271 -11.94 5.87 -8.04
CA ALA A 271 -11.86 6.39 -6.68
C ALA A 271 -13.18 7.05 -6.27
N ALA A 272 -13.79 7.84 -7.13
CA ALA A 272 -15.09 8.47 -6.90
C ALA A 272 -16.22 7.43 -6.74
N ARG A 273 -16.25 6.41 -7.61
CA ARG A 273 -17.17 5.25 -7.51
C ARG A 273 -16.95 4.46 -6.23
N MET A 274 -15.69 4.17 -5.89
CA MET A 274 -15.35 3.45 -4.66
C MET A 274 -15.68 4.27 -3.41
N LEU A 275 -15.47 5.58 -3.40
CA LEU A 275 -15.89 6.49 -2.32
C LEU A 275 -17.39 6.44 -2.12
N LEU A 276 -18.17 6.48 -3.20
CA LEU A 276 -19.63 6.43 -3.14
C LEU A 276 -20.14 5.08 -2.63
N LEU A 277 -19.56 3.98 -3.08
CA LEU A 277 -19.93 2.61 -2.68
C LEU A 277 -19.51 2.31 -1.22
N THR A 278 -18.33 2.74 -0.80
CA THR A 278 -17.82 2.47 0.55
C THR A 278 -18.33 3.44 1.63
N ALA A 279 -18.80 4.62 1.24
CA ALA A 279 -19.42 5.57 2.16
C ALA A 279 -20.87 5.21 2.54
N ALA A 280 -21.47 4.17 1.96
CA ALA A 280 -22.86 3.80 2.25
C ALA A 280 -23.04 3.13 3.63
N GLU A 281 -22.08 2.34 4.09
CA GLU A 281 -22.24 1.53 5.33
C GLU A 281 -21.34 1.99 6.50
N GLY A 282 -20.38 2.87 6.24
CA GLY A 282 -19.42 3.32 7.25
C GLY A 282 -18.46 2.19 7.65
N PHE A 283 -17.19 2.52 7.83
CA PHE A 283 -16.16 1.55 8.20
C PHE A 283 -15.13 2.22 9.09
N CYS A 284 -14.44 1.43 9.91
CA CYS A 284 -13.38 1.95 10.73
C CYS A 284 -12.24 2.48 9.84
N ILE A 285 -11.93 3.76 9.95
CA ILE A 285 -10.89 4.42 9.12
C ILE A 285 -9.49 3.83 9.31
N VAL A 286 -9.27 3.13 10.43
CA VAL A 286 -8.01 2.48 10.74
C VAL A 286 -7.99 1.03 10.30
N CYS A 287 -9.11 0.29 10.34
CA CYS A 287 -9.08 -1.16 10.10
C CYS A 287 -10.06 -1.72 9.08
N ALA A 288 -10.84 -0.85 8.45
CA ALA A 288 -11.91 -1.20 7.51
C ALA A 288 -13.00 -2.14 8.06
N LYS A 289 -13.02 -2.47 9.37
CA LYS A 289 -14.15 -3.18 9.97
C LYS A 289 -15.44 -2.38 9.80
N GLU A 290 -16.54 -3.06 9.53
CA GLU A 290 -17.87 -2.47 9.33
C GLU A 290 -18.74 -2.60 10.60
N ASP A 291 -18.35 -3.45 11.54
CA ASP A 291 -19.06 -3.74 12.77
C ASP A 291 -18.58 -2.89 13.97
N GLY A 292 -19.50 -2.64 14.91
CA GLY A 292 -19.16 -1.99 16.19
C GLY A 292 -18.68 -0.54 16.07
N LEU A 293 -19.09 0.16 15.00
CA LEU A 293 -18.57 1.47 14.67
C LEU A 293 -19.10 2.58 15.58
N LYS A 294 -18.19 3.46 15.98
CA LYS A 294 -18.44 4.68 16.73
C LYS A 294 -17.93 5.86 15.94
N LYS A 295 -18.77 6.88 15.81
CA LYS A 295 -18.37 8.15 15.19
C LYS A 295 -17.42 8.90 16.12
N CYS A 296 -16.48 9.64 15.55
CA CYS A 296 -15.69 10.62 16.29
C CYS A 296 -16.62 11.58 17.06
N SER A 297 -16.41 11.74 18.37
CA SER A 297 -17.25 12.59 19.22
C SER A 297 -17.12 14.09 18.90
N GLY A 298 -16.05 14.51 18.23
CA GLY A 298 -15.80 15.88 17.82
C GLY A 298 -16.54 16.27 16.52
N CYS A 299 -16.11 15.71 15.38
CA CYS A 299 -16.66 16.04 14.07
C CYS A 299 -17.86 15.17 13.66
N LYS A 300 -17.94 13.93 14.15
CA LYS A 300 -18.88 12.88 13.71
C LYS A 300 -18.78 12.51 12.22
N ASP A 301 -17.65 12.81 11.57
CA ASP A 301 -17.45 12.58 10.13
C ASP A 301 -16.59 11.35 9.81
N VAL A 302 -16.01 10.70 10.82
CA VAL A 302 -15.21 9.47 10.65
C VAL A 302 -15.66 8.42 11.67
N TYR A 303 -15.52 7.15 11.30
CA TYR A 303 -15.90 6.00 12.11
C TYR A 303 -14.68 5.23 12.61
N TYR A 304 -14.77 4.73 13.84
CA TYR A 304 -13.78 3.86 14.45
C TYR A 304 -14.49 2.68 15.11
N CYS A 305 -13.93 1.47 15.04
CA CYS A 305 -14.47 0.33 15.79
C CYS A 305 -14.15 0.41 17.31
N GLY A 306 -13.43 1.44 17.76
CA GLY A 306 -13.10 1.64 19.17
C GLY A 306 -12.19 2.85 19.44
N SER A 307 -12.03 3.20 20.72
CA SER A 307 -11.19 4.34 21.15
C SER A 307 -9.70 4.13 20.89
N MET A 308 -9.25 2.87 20.77
CA MET A 308 -7.87 2.54 20.43
C MET A 308 -7.52 3.07 19.03
N HIS A 309 -8.32 2.73 18.02
CA HIS A 309 -8.15 3.22 16.64
C HIS A 309 -8.37 4.74 16.54
N GLN A 310 -9.27 5.32 17.35
CA GLN A 310 -9.39 6.78 17.40
C GLN A 310 -8.11 7.46 17.93
N LYS A 311 -7.51 6.94 19.01
CA LYS A 311 -6.26 7.50 19.59
C LYS A 311 -5.09 7.37 18.62
N GLU A 312 -5.08 6.28 17.89
CA GLU A 312 -4.05 5.98 16.91
C GLU A 312 -4.12 6.91 15.68
N ASP A 313 -5.32 7.16 15.17
CA ASP A 313 -5.56 8.08 14.06
C ASP A 313 -5.50 9.55 14.49
N TRP A 314 -5.56 9.83 15.80
CA TRP A 314 -5.60 11.19 16.34
C TRP A 314 -4.50 12.14 15.84
N PRO A 315 -3.21 11.74 15.71
CA PRO A 315 -2.18 12.62 15.18
C PRO A 315 -2.50 13.17 13.78
N PHE A 316 -3.17 12.38 12.95
CA PHE A 316 -3.56 12.73 11.58
C PHE A 316 -4.93 13.42 11.55
N HIS A 317 -5.87 12.92 12.35
CA HIS A 317 -7.26 13.39 12.37
C HIS A 317 -7.46 14.70 13.13
N ARG A 318 -6.67 15.01 14.16
CA ARG A 318 -6.90 16.12 15.10
C ARG A 318 -7.17 17.46 14.42
N ASP A 319 -6.36 17.81 13.42
CA ASP A 319 -6.47 19.11 12.76
C ASP A 319 -7.78 19.22 11.96
N LEU A 320 -8.14 18.16 11.23
CA LEU A 320 -9.41 18.05 10.53
C LEU A 320 -10.61 17.99 11.48
N CYS A 321 -10.47 17.29 12.61
CA CYS A 321 -11.47 17.19 13.66
C CYS A 321 -11.83 18.56 14.23
N LYS A 322 -10.82 19.42 14.44
CA LYS A 322 -11.02 20.80 14.91
C LYS A 322 -11.77 21.65 13.89
N LEU A 323 -11.42 21.51 12.60
CA LEU A 323 -12.06 22.25 11.51
C LEU A 323 -13.54 21.87 11.33
N ASN A 324 -13.85 20.59 11.51
CA ASN A 324 -15.19 20.05 11.29
C ASN A 324 -15.96 19.80 12.60
N ARG A 325 -15.50 20.34 13.73
CA ARG A 325 -16.11 20.09 15.03
C ARG A 325 -17.55 20.60 15.00
N LYS A 326 -18.51 19.71 15.24
CA LYS A 326 -19.93 20.09 15.32
C LYS A 326 -20.11 20.81 16.66
N THR A 327 -20.55 22.07 16.63
CA THR A 327 -20.96 22.77 17.84
C THR A 327 -22.12 21.98 18.45
N LYS A 328 -22.13 21.85 19.78
CA LYS A 328 -23.35 21.40 20.45
C LYS A 328 -24.40 22.43 20.07
N GLY A 329 -25.46 22.01 19.38
CA GLY A 329 -26.61 22.87 19.15
C GLY A 329 -27.07 23.45 20.49
N PRO A 330 -27.59 24.69 20.50
CA PRO A 330 -28.17 25.27 21.71
C PRO A 330 -29.23 24.33 22.30
#